data_AF-A0A158CBJ4-F1
#
_entry.id   AF-A0A158CBJ4-F1
#
_cell.length_a   1.000
_cell.length_b   1.000
_cell.length_c   1.000
_cell.angle_alpha   90.00
_cell.angle_beta   90.00
_cell.angle_gamma   90.00
#
_symmetry.space_group_name_H-M   'P 1'
#
loop_
_entity.id
_entity.type
_entity.pdbx_description
1 polymer ?
#
loop_
_entity_poly.entity_id
_entity_poly.type
_entity_poly.pdbx_seq_one_letter_code
_entity_poly.pdbx_strand_id
1 'polypeptide(L)'
;MWSTSCPISSSVSNSDYLREHARRLLRHARDGDTSASMPVLRRLLAAKITRAQRLADLHAIRDDLQLKHLLAMLAAELGYANWDACKSDIDGKASAIIDRYRLDAGAFNDFEKNWFASEAQALDWQRAHGGYIVRYGEQAVAILKRE
;
A
#
# COMPACT_ATOMS: atom_id res chain seq x y z
N MET A 1 -0.85 17.57 -22.62
CA MET A 1 -1.54 17.35 -21.32
C MET A 1 -1.40 15.89 -20.97
N TRP A 2 -0.85 15.56 -19.79
CA TRP A 2 -0.73 14.16 -19.37
C TRP A 2 -2.10 13.59 -18.97
N SER A 3 -2.32 12.29 -19.26
CA SER A 3 -3.55 11.61 -18.88
C SER A 3 -3.73 11.59 -17.36
N THR A 4 -4.96 11.81 -16.90
CA THR A 4 -5.35 11.70 -15.48
C THR A 4 -5.83 10.30 -15.12
N SER A 5 -5.79 9.35 -16.05
CA SER A 5 -6.13 7.94 -15.80
C SER A 5 -4.93 7.17 -15.26
N CYS A 6 -5.18 6.15 -14.43
CA CYS A 6 -4.11 5.29 -13.94
C CYS A 6 -3.37 4.63 -15.14
N PRO A 7 -2.05 4.80 -15.25
CA PRO A 7 -1.31 4.29 -16.40
C PRO A 7 -1.08 2.77 -16.34
N ILE A 8 -1.41 2.13 -15.22
CA ILE A 8 -1.29 0.68 -15.02
C ILE A 8 -2.68 0.07 -15.09
N SER A 9 -2.83 -0.94 -15.95
CA SER A 9 -4.02 -1.79 -15.97
C SER A 9 -3.68 -3.12 -15.30
N SER A 10 -4.44 -3.48 -14.27
CA SER A 10 -4.38 -4.79 -13.61
C SER A 10 -5.67 -5.53 -13.94
N SER A 11 -5.56 -6.72 -14.53
CA SER A 11 -6.71 -7.61 -14.76
C SER A 11 -7.14 -8.37 -13.49
N VAL A 12 -6.34 -8.28 -12.43
CA VAL A 12 -6.58 -8.97 -11.14
C VAL A 12 -7.47 -8.12 -10.24
N SER A 13 -8.37 -8.78 -9.51
CA SER A 13 -9.24 -8.17 -8.50
C SER A 13 -8.43 -7.48 -7.40
N ASN A 14 -9.02 -6.50 -6.71
CA ASN A 14 -8.34 -5.78 -5.63
C ASN A 14 -8.02 -6.75 -4.47
N SER A 15 -8.94 -7.65 -4.14
CA SER A 15 -8.78 -8.62 -3.06
C SER A 15 -7.68 -9.65 -3.34
N ASP A 16 -7.53 -10.10 -4.59
CA ASP A 16 -6.45 -11.01 -4.97
C ASP A 16 -5.09 -10.31 -4.98
N TYR A 17 -5.01 -9.07 -5.49
CA TYR A 17 -3.80 -8.27 -5.40
C TYR A 17 -3.34 -8.10 -3.94
N LEU A 18 -4.27 -7.79 -3.03
CA LEU A 18 -3.97 -7.64 -1.61
C LEU A 18 -3.49 -8.94 -0.97
N ARG A 19 -4.03 -10.11 -1.36
CA ARG A 19 -3.54 -11.42 -0.89
C ARG A 19 -2.11 -11.68 -1.32
N GLU A 20 -1.79 -11.42 -2.58
CA GLU A 20 -0.43 -11.59 -3.08
C GLU A 20 0.54 -10.62 -2.42
N HIS A 21 0.13 -9.36 -2.26
CA HIS A 21 0.90 -8.35 -1.54
C HIS A 21 1.14 -8.76 -0.08
N ALA A 22 0.13 -9.27 0.62
CA ALA A 22 0.27 -9.79 1.98
C ALA A 22 1.27 -10.96 2.06
N ARG A 23 1.28 -11.86 1.07
CA ARG A 23 2.28 -12.95 1.00
C ARG A 23 3.70 -12.41 0.78
N ARG A 24 3.87 -11.38 -0.05
CA ARG A 24 5.16 -10.69 -0.22
C ARG A 24 5.63 -10.06 1.09
N LEU A 25 4.74 -9.32 1.76
CA LEU A 25 5.03 -8.70 3.05
C LEU A 25 5.38 -9.72 4.13
N LEU A 26 4.70 -10.86 4.18
CA LEU A 26 5.02 -11.92 5.12
C LEU A 26 6.43 -12.47 4.92
N ARG A 27 6.86 -12.61 3.65
CA ARG A 27 8.25 -13.01 3.35
C ARG A 27 9.24 -11.97 3.84
N HIS A 28 9.00 -10.68 3.55
CA HIS A 28 9.86 -9.61 4.02
C HIS A 28 9.91 -9.52 5.55
N ALA A 29 8.77 -9.66 6.24
CA ALA A 29 8.70 -9.62 7.70
C ALA A 29 9.53 -10.71 8.38
N ARG A 30 9.64 -11.89 7.74
CA ARG A 30 10.43 -13.03 8.22
C ARG A 30 11.86 -13.02 7.72
N ASP A 31 12.22 -12.09 6.84
CA ASP A 31 13.56 -12.01 6.30
C ASP A 31 14.58 -11.67 7.41
N GLY A 32 15.79 -12.21 7.27
CA GLY A 32 16.90 -11.90 8.17
C GLY A 32 17.45 -10.48 7.96
N ASP A 33 17.22 -9.90 6.78
CA ASP A 33 17.58 -8.52 6.52
C ASP A 33 16.64 -7.55 7.25
N THR A 34 17.23 -6.75 8.14
CA THR A 34 16.56 -5.71 8.91
C THR A 34 15.95 -4.65 7.99
N SER A 35 16.58 -4.38 6.83
CA SER A 35 16.10 -3.37 5.88
C SER A 35 14.75 -3.75 5.26
N ALA A 36 14.54 -5.04 5.02
CA ALA A 36 13.31 -5.60 4.46
C ALA A 36 12.24 -5.87 5.53
N SER A 37 12.63 -6.38 6.70
CA SER A 37 11.67 -6.77 7.74
C SER A 37 11.11 -5.58 8.51
N MET A 38 11.94 -4.60 8.86
CA MET A 38 11.54 -3.51 9.76
C MET A 38 10.38 -2.65 9.26
N PRO A 39 10.28 -2.25 7.98
CA PRO A 39 9.12 -1.51 7.49
C PRO A 39 7.81 -2.27 7.70
N VAL A 40 7.81 -3.60 7.50
CA VAL A 40 6.60 -4.42 7.66
C VAL A 40 6.23 -4.55 9.14
N LEU A 41 7.20 -4.78 10.01
CA LEU A 41 6.97 -4.88 11.46
C LEU A 41 6.46 -3.57 12.05
N ARG A 42 6.96 -2.41 11.58
CA ARG A 42 6.43 -1.09 11.99
C ARG A 42 4.97 -0.91 11.59
N ARG A 43 4.58 -1.33 10.38
CA ARG A 43 3.18 -1.29 9.93
C ARG A 43 2.28 -2.18 10.78
N LEU A 44 2.72 -3.40 11.10
CA LEU A 44 2.00 -4.31 11.98
C LEU A 44 1.79 -3.73 13.40
N LEU A 45 2.83 -3.08 13.95
CA LEU A 45 2.75 -2.43 15.26
C LEU A 45 1.77 -1.25 15.24
N ALA A 46 1.83 -0.40 14.21
CA ALA A 46 0.92 0.73 14.03
C ALA A 46 -0.55 0.29 13.90
N ALA A 47 -0.79 -0.83 13.19
CA ALA A 47 -2.11 -1.42 13.03
C ALA A 47 -2.63 -2.16 14.28
N LYS A 48 -1.80 -2.35 15.32
CA LYS A 48 -2.16 -3.00 16.60
C LYS A 48 -2.79 -4.40 16.44
N ILE A 49 -2.37 -5.16 15.42
CA ILE A 49 -2.91 -6.49 15.12
C ILE A 49 -2.38 -7.56 16.08
N THR A 50 -1.15 -7.39 16.55
CA THR A 50 -0.48 -8.33 17.45
C THR A 50 -0.52 -7.83 18.90
N ARG A 51 -0.33 -8.75 19.86
CA ARG A 51 -0.19 -8.40 21.28
C ARG A 51 1.13 -7.72 21.62
N ALA A 52 2.12 -7.79 20.73
CA ALA A 52 3.40 -7.12 20.91
C ALA A 52 3.20 -5.61 21.00
N GLN A 53 3.70 -5.00 22.08
CA GLN A 53 3.63 -3.56 22.31
C GLN A 53 4.87 -2.82 21.79
N ARG A 54 5.98 -3.54 21.59
CA ARG A 54 7.24 -2.98 21.12
C ARG A 54 7.68 -3.65 19.83
N LEU A 55 8.40 -2.89 19.02
CA LEU A 55 8.93 -3.37 17.75
C LEU A 55 9.96 -4.49 17.93
N ALA A 56 10.75 -4.44 19.01
CA ALA A 56 11.71 -5.49 19.35
C ALA A 56 11.02 -6.83 19.66
N ASP A 57 9.93 -6.80 20.43
CA ASP A 57 9.15 -8.00 20.75
C ASP A 57 8.56 -8.61 19.47
N LEU A 58 8.03 -7.76 18.58
CA LEU A 58 7.49 -8.18 17.31
C LEU A 58 8.55 -8.78 16.37
N HIS A 59 9.76 -8.22 16.37
CA HIS A 59 10.90 -8.75 15.64
C HIS A 59 11.37 -10.11 16.19
N ALA A 60 11.31 -10.30 17.51
CA ALA A 60 11.66 -11.57 18.15
C ALA A 60 10.68 -12.70 17.77
N ILE A 61 9.39 -12.39 17.62
CA ILE A 61 8.35 -13.36 17.22
C ILE A 61 8.05 -13.36 15.71
N ARG A 62 8.92 -12.76 14.89
CA ARG A 62 8.64 -12.56 13.44
C ARG A 62 8.37 -13.86 12.70
N ASP A 63 8.99 -14.96 13.13
CA ASP A 63 8.79 -16.29 12.55
C ASP A 63 7.38 -16.83 12.81
N ASP A 64 6.75 -16.44 13.92
CA ASP A 64 5.36 -16.80 14.27
C ASP A 64 4.32 -15.96 13.52
N LEU A 65 4.73 -14.94 12.76
CA LEU A 65 3.80 -14.15 11.96
C LEU A 65 3.15 -15.01 10.89
N GLN A 66 1.82 -14.92 10.79
CA GLN A 66 1.03 -15.66 9.82
C GLN A 66 0.39 -14.69 8.81
N LEU A 67 -0.02 -15.23 7.66
CA LEU A 67 -0.67 -14.45 6.60
C LEU A 67 -1.90 -13.67 7.11
N LYS A 68 -2.64 -14.24 8.07
CA LYS A 68 -3.80 -13.58 8.70
C LYS A 68 -3.45 -12.26 9.37
N HIS A 69 -2.25 -12.12 9.94
CA HIS A 69 -1.81 -10.88 10.58
C HIS A 69 -1.57 -9.78 9.52
N LEU A 70 -0.98 -10.14 8.38
CA LEU A 70 -0.76 -9.20 7.28
C LEU A 70 -2.07 -8.79 6.62
N LEU A 71 -2.99 -9.73 6.42
CA LEU A 71 -4.32 -9.41 5.87
C LEU A 71 -5.13 -8.51 6.82
N ALA A 72 -5.10 -8.78 8.12
CA ALA A 72 -5.75 -7.93 9.11
C ALA A 72 -5.11 -6.52 9.16
N MET A 73 -3.78 -6.43 9.02
CA MET A 73 -3.08 -5.15 8.94
C MET A 73 -3.48 -4.35 7.70
N LEU A 74 -3.52 -4.97 6.52
CA LEU A 74 -3.97 -4.29 5.30
C LEU A 74 -5.43 -3.84 5.40
N ALA A 75 -6.31 -4.67 5.98
CA ALA A 75 -7.69 -4.28 6.23
C ALA A 75 -7.78 -3.04 7.14
N ALA A 76 -7.02 -3.01 8.24
CA ALA A 76 -6.99 -1.89 9.16
C ALA A 76 -6.44 -0.60 8.50
N GLU A 77 -5.40 -0.71 7.68
CA GLU A 77 -4.85 0.42 6.92
C GLU A 77 -5.83 0.98 5.89
N LEU A 78 -6.73 0.14 5.36
CA LEU A 78 -7.82 0.52 4.46
C LEU A 78 -9.07 1.01 5.22
N GLY A 79 -9.05 1.02 6.55
CA GLY A 79 -10.16 1.47 7.40
C GLY A 79 -11.23 0.40 7.68
N TYR A 80 -10.98 -0.86 7.37
CA TYR A 80 -11.89 -1.97 7.66
C TYR A 80 -11.62 -2.60 9.03
N ALA A 81 -12.67 -3.08 9.69
CA ALA A 81 -12.57 -3.75 10.99
C ALA A 81 -11.82 -5.10 10.93
N ASN A 82 -11.96 -5.84 9.83
CA ASN A 82 -11.30 -7.12 9.62
C ASN A 82 -11.17 -7.44 8.12
N TRP A 83 -10.43 -8.49 7.82
CA TRP A 83 -10.19 -8.91 6.43
C TRP A 83 -11.47 -9.39 5.71
N ASP A 84 -12.42 -10.02 6.39
CA ASP A 84 -13.64 -10.52 5.73
C ASP A 84 -14.54 -9.37 5.27
N ALA A 85 -14.65 -8.32 6.08
CA ALA A 85 -15.33 -7.07 5.71
C ALA A 85 -14.63 -6.39 4.53
N CYS A 86 -13.29 -6.32 4.56
CA CYS A 86 -12.49 -5.77 3.46
C CYS A 86 -12.73 -6.56 2.17
N LYS A 87 -12.56 -7.89 2.20
CA LYS A 87 -12.72 -8.79 1.04
C LYS A 87 -14.09 -8.63 0.39
N SER A 88 -15.15 -8.46 1.17
CA SER A 88 -16.52 -8.41 0.66
C SER A 88 -16.85 -7.11 -0.08
N ASP A 89 -16.13 -6.01 0.20
CA ASP A 89 -16.42 -4.67 -0.34
C ASP A 89 -15.34 -4.17 -1.32
N ILE A 90 -14.08 -4.57 -1.14
CA ILE A 90 -12.93 -3.98 -1.83
C ILE A 90 -12.95 -4.19 -3.35
N ASP A 91 -13.52 -5.30 -3.83
CA ASP A 91 -13.62 -5.60 -5.26
C ASP A 91 -14.67 -4.74 -5.98
N GLY A 92 -15.60 -4.12 -5.24
CA GLY A 92 -16.53 -3.13 -5.77
C GLY A 92 -15.97 -1.70 -5.78
N LYS A 93 -14.78 -1.46 -5.18
CA LYS A 93 -14.15 -0.14 -5.15
C LYS A 93 -13.28 0.10 -6.39
N ALA A 94 -13.13 1.38 -6.74
CA ALA A 94 -12.15 1.80 -7.72
C ALA A 94 -10.74 1.33 -7.31
N SER A 95 -9.96 0.83 -8.27
CA SER A 95 -8.60 0.32 -8.01
C SER A 95 -7.65 1.36 -7.41
N ALA A 96 -7.96 2.65 -7.52
CA ALA A 96 -7.24 3.74 -6.88
C ALA A 96 -7.04 3.53 -5.37
N ILE A 97 -7.95 2.83 -4.70
CA ILE A 97 -7.88 2.58 -3.25
C ILE A 97 -6.65 1.75 -2.84
N ILE A 98 -6.09 0.94 -3.74
CA ILE A 98 -4.92 0.10 -3.49
C ILE A 98 -3.63 0.62 -4.16
N ASP A 99 -3.66 1.79 -4.79
CA ASP A 99 -2.51 2.27 -5.57
C ASP A 99 -1.31 2.62 -4.71
N ARG A 100 -1.50 3.00 -3.44
CA ARG A 100 -0.39 3.13 -2.49
C ARG A 100 0.44 1.85 -2.39
N TYR A 101 -0.21 0.68 -2.44
CA TYR A 101 0.46 -0.62 -2.34
C TYR A 101 1.12 -1.03 -3.66
N ARG A 102 0.62 -0.53 -4.79
CA ARG A 102 1.26 -0.69 -6.11
C ARG A 102 2.49 0.21 -6.22
N LEU A 103 2.41 1.42 -5.68
CA LEU A 103 3.54 2.33 -5.54
C LEU A 103 4.66 1.72 -4.70
N ASP A 104 4.34 1.17 -3.52
CA ASP A 104 5.29 0.45 -2.67
C ASP A 104 5.94 -0.76 -3.36
N ALA A 105 5.17 -1.45 -4.21
CA ALA A 105 5.65 -2.59 -4.99
C ALA A 105 6.47 -2.18 -6.23
N GLY A 106 6.67 -0.88 -6.48
CA GLY A 106 7.43 -0.37 -7.61
C GLY A 106 6.68 -0.40 -8.95
N ALA A 107 5.36 -0.59 -8.95
CA ALA A 107 4.57 -0.69 -10.19
C ALA A 107 4.67 0.58 -11.06
N PHE A 108 4.95 1.73 -10.43
CA PHE A 108 5.12 3.01 -11.11
C PHE A 108 6.59 3.41 -11.32
N ASN A 109 7.57 2.49 -11.23
CA ASN A 109 8.99 2.84 -11.31
C ASN A 109 9.45 3.35 -12.68
N ASP A 110 8.76 2.96 -13.75
CA ASP A 110 9.06 3.42 -15.11
C ASP A 110 8.45 4.80 -15.42
N PHE A 111 7.75 5.40 -14.46
CA PHE A 111 7.08 6.69 -14.61
C PHE A 111 7.80 7.78 -13.83
N GLU A 112 7.68 9.01 -14.32
CA GLU A 112 8.16 10.18 -13.59
C GLU A 112 7.19 10.49 -12.43
N LYS A 113 7.75 10.81 -11.26
CA LYS A 113 7.01 10.95 -9.99
C LYS A 113 7.25 12.34 -9.40
N ASN A 114 6.19 13.12 -9.27
CA ASN A 114 6.22 14.41 -8.57
C ASN A 114 5.52 14.29 -7.21
N TRP A 115 6.27 14.52 -6.13
CA TRP A 115 5.76 14.40 -4.76
C TRP A 115 5.25 15.73 -4.23
N PHE A 116 4.10 15.68 -3.55
CA PHE A 116 3.44 16.81 -2.93
C PHE A 116 3.22 16.53 -1.46
N ALA A 117 3.31 17.59 -0.65
CA ALA A 117 3.12 17.50 0.80
C ALA A 117 1.65 17.19 1.18
N SER A 118 0.70 17.48 0.30
CA SER A 118 -0.72 17.18 0.49
C SER A 118 -1.41 16.80 -0.80
N GLU A 119 -2.53 16.08 -0.67
CA GLU A 119 -3.40 15.77 -1.80
C GLU A 119 -3.92 17.03 -2.50
N ALA A 120 -4.30 18.06 -1.74
CA ALA A 120 -4.82 19.30 -2.32
C ALA A 120 -3.80 19.95 -3.27
N GLN A 121 -2.52 20.00 -2.88
CA GLN A 121 -1.46 20.52 -3.74
C GLN A 121 -1.28 19.68 -5.01
N ALA A 122 -1.33 18.36 -4.88
CA ALA A 122 -1.22 17.46 -6.03
C ALA A 122 -2.38 17.65 -7.02
N LEU A 123 -3.61 17.79 -6.52
CA LEU A 123 -4.80 18.02 -7.35
C LEU A 123 -4.75 19.38 -8.06
N ASP A 124 -4.33 20.45 -7.37
CA ASP A 124 -4.18 21.77 -7.99
C ASP A 124 -3.12 21.74 -9.09
N TRP A 125 -1.99 21.06 -8.85
CA TRP A 125 -0.95 20.87 -9.86
C TRP A 125 -1.44 20.01 -11.05
N GLN A 126 -2.20 18.95 -10.78
CA GLN A 126 -2.78 18.06 -11.79
C GLN A 126 -3.70 18.81 -12.76
N ARG A 127 -4.46 19.81 -12.30
CA ARG A 127 -5.32 20.61 -13.19
C ARG A 127 -4.54 21.35 -14.28
N ALA A 128 -3.31 21.78 -13.98
CA ALA A 128 -2.46 22.49 -14.92
C ALA A 128 -1.59 21.57 -15.79
N HIS A 129 -1.14 20.43 -15.25
CA HIS A 129 -0.13 19.58 -15.91
C HIS A 129 -0.68 18.21 -16.36
N GLY A 130 -1.76 17.75 -15.75
CA GLY A 130 -2.30 16.39 -15.88
C GLY A 130 -1.61 15.40 -14.93
N GLY A 131 -1.61 14.13 -15.31
CA GLY A 131 -0.97 13.05 -14.54
C GLY A 131 -1.93 12.36 -13.58
N TYR A 132 -1.57 11.16 -13.14
CA TYR A 132 -2.40 10.35 -12.25
C TYR A 132 -1.99 10.53 -10.78
N ILE A 133 -2.93 10.88 -9.91
CA ILE A 133 -2.64 11.10 -8.48
C ILE A 133 -2.80 9.82 -7.68
N VAL A 134 -1.77 9.45 -6.93
CA VAL A 134 -1.80 8.39 -5.93
C VAL A 134 -1.68 9.02 -4.54
N ARG A 135 -2.65 8.75 -3.67
CA ARG A 135 -2.63 9.17 -2.26
C ARG A 135 -1.68 8.27 -1.46
N TYR A 136 -0.84 8.86 -0.62
CA TYR A 136 0.13 8.16 0.21
C TYR A 136 0.19 8.76 1.62
N GLY A 137 -0.69 8.27 2.50
CA GLY A 137 -0.85 8.86 3.84
C GLY A 137 -1.34 10.30 3.73
N GLU A 138 -0.59 11.25 4.28
CA GLU A 138 -0.87 12.69 4.17
C GLU A 138 -0.35 13.31 2.87
N GLN A 139 0.57 12.63 2.20
CA GLN A 139 1.19 13.09 0.96
C GLN A 139 0.45 12.54 -0.27
N ALA A 140 0.81 13.07 -1.43
CA ALA A 140 0.35 12.56 -2.71
C ALA A 140 1.47 12.61 -3.76
N VAL A 141 1.41 11.71 -4.73
CA VAL A 141 2.35 11.67 -5.86
C VAL A 141 1.59 11.74 -7.17
N ALA A 142 2.03 12.61 -8.07
CA ALA A 142 1.59 12.61 -9.46
C ALA A 142 2.50 11.69 -10.28
N ILE A 143 1.89 10.68 -10.89
CA ILE A 143 2.51 9.74 -11.81
C ILE A 143 2.34 10.27 -13.23
N LEU A 144 3.47 10.47 -13.90
CA LEU A 144 3.54 11.08 -15.22
C LEU A 144 4.01 10.04 -16.23
N LYS A 145 3.19 9.80 -17.24
CA LYS A 145 3.57 8.95 -18.36
C LYS A 145 4.40 9.77 -19.33
N ARG A 146 5.67 9.40 -19.49
CA ARG A 146 6.48 9.84 -20.63
C ARG A 146 5.90 9.19 -21.88
N GLU A 147 5.64 10.01 -22.91
CA GLU A 147 5.34 9.52 -24.25
C GLU A 147 6.61 8.99 -24.92
#